data_AF-A0A428RP73-F1
#
_entry.id   AF-A0A428RP73-F1
#
_cell.length_a   1.000
_cell.length_b   1.000
_cell.length_c   1.000
_cell.angle_alpha   90.00
_cell.angle_beta   90.00
_cell.angle_gamma   90.00
#
_symmetry.space_group_name_H-M   'P 1'
#
loop_
_entity.id
_entity.type
_entity.pdbx_description
1 polymer ?
#
loop_
_entity_poly.entity_id
_entity_poly.type
_entity_poly.pdbx_seq_one_letter_code
_entity_poly.pdbx_strand_id
1 'polypeptide(L)'
;WSPDVDELMRQSRHRPCYRQLWRLLSGLQKHKSSWPFLQPVSKDDVADYYETIKEPMDLGTMEARLEAKQYMAPEDFIKDAQLIFENCRRFNDEGSPR
;
A
#
# COMPACT_ATOMS: atom_id res chain seq x y z
N TRP A 1 18.85 -2.50 33.31
CA TRP A 1 17.63 -2.39 32.50
C TRP A 1 17.47 -0.93 32.15
N SER A 2 17.45 -0.58 30.85
CA SER A 2 17.25 0.81 30.38
C SER A 2 15.99 0.88 29.50
N PRO A 3 15.32 2.05 29.43
CA PRO A 3 14.16 2.26 28.55
C PRO A 3 14.43 1.86 27.10
N ASP A 4 15.65 2.09 26.61
CA ASP A 4 16.06 1.71 25.26
C ASP A 4 16.05 0.20 25.03
N VAL A 5 16.37 -0.60 26.05
CA VAL A 5 16.35 -2.07 25.96
C VAL A 5 14.92 -2.59 25.98
N ASP A 6 14.03 -1.98 26.77
CA ASP A 6 12.58 -2.27 26.74
C ASP A 6 11.94 -1.93 25.38
N GLU A 7 12.33 -0.80 24.79
CA GLU A 7 11.86 -0.36 23.47
C GLU A 7 12.37 -1.30 22.36
N LEU A 8 13.65 -1.66 22.38
CA LEU A 8 14.22 -2.64 21.44
C LEU A 8 13.54 -4.01 21.55
N MET A 9 13.24 -4.44 22.78
CA MET A 9 12.54 -5.69 23.07
C MET A 9 11.07 -5.64 22.60
N ARG A 10 10.36 -4.52 22.78
CA ARG A 10 9.02 -4.30 22.23
C ARG A 10 9.02 -4.34 20.70
N GLN A 11 10.01 -3.73 20.06
CA GLN A 11 10.17 -3.76 18.59
C GLN A 11 10.37 -5.18 18.04
N SER A 12 11.03 -6.07 18.79
CA SER A 12 11.21 -7.47 18.39
C SER A 12 9.97 -8.36 18.57
N ARG A 13 8.98 -7.97 19.39
CA ARG A 13 7.78 -8.80 19.67
C ARG A 13 6.66 -8.63 18.63
N HIS A 14 6.75 -7.63 17.76
CA HIS A 14 5.66 -7.26 16.85
C HIS A 14 6.03 -7.16 15.37
N ARG A 15 7.20 -7.68 14.96
CA ARG A 15 7.54 -7.71 13.53
C ARG A 15 6.46 -8.46 12.75
N PRO A 16 5.84 -7.83 11.74
CA PRO A 16 4.86 -8.51 10.90
C PRO A 16 5.52 -9.73 10.26
N CYS A 17 4.82 -10.86 10.28
CA CYS A 17 5.30 -12.03 9.58
C CYS A 17 5.21 -11.74 8.08
N TYR A 18 6.35 -11.60 7.40
CA TYR A 18 6.44 -11.42 5.94
C TYR A 18 5.49 -12.34 5.18
N ARG A 19 5.38 -13.61 5.60
CA ARG A 19 4.48 -14.60 5.00
C ARG A 19 3.00 -14.23 5.12
N GLN A 20 2.57 -13.60 6.20
CA GLN A 20 1.19 -13.16 6.39
C GLN A 20 0.88 -11.98 5.47
N LEU A 21 1.75 -10.96 5.44
CA LEU A 21 1.59 -9.81 4.54
C LEU A 21 1.61 -10.24 3.07
N TRP A 22 2.53 -11.14 2.69
CA TRP A 22 2.62 -11.65 1.33
C TRP A 22 1.36 -12.42 0.92
N ARG A 23 0.75 -13.20 1.83
CA ARG A 23 -0.53 -13.88 1.56
C ARG A 23 -1.66 -12.89 1.31
N LEU A 24 -1.74 -11.82 2.09
CA LEU A 24 -2.74 -10.77 1.90
C LEU A 24 -2.54 -10.06 0.56
N LEU A 25 -1.32 -9.63 0.28
CA LEU A 25 -0.96 -8.98 -0.98
C LEU A 25 -1.26 -9.86 -2.19
N SER A 26 -0.84 -11.13 -2.16
CA SER A 26 -1.13 -12.09 -3.22
C SER A 26 -2.63 -12.31 -3.42
N GLY A 27 -3.41 -12.28 -2.34
CA GLY A 27 -4.87 -12.33 -2.39
C GLY A 27 -5.47 -11.11 -3.10
N LEU A 28 -4.98 -9.90 -2.78
CA LEU A 28 -5.39 -8.66 -3.43
C LEU A 28 -5.05 -8.67 -4.92
N GLN A 29 -3.81 -9.02 -5.29
CA GLN A 29 -3.35 -9.08 -6.67
C GLN A 29 -4.13 -10.10 -7.52
N LYS A 30 -4.52 -11.25 -6.95
CA LYS A 30 -5.28 -12.30 -7.66
C LYS A 30 -6.77 -12.04 -7.76
N HIS A 31 -7.30 -11.03 -7.06
CA HIS A 31 -8.71 -10.70 -7.13
C HIS A 31 -9.11 -10.29 -8.56
N LYS A 32 -10.27 -10.73 -9.06
CA LYS A 32 -10.68 -10.49 -10.47
C LYS A 32 -10.77 -9.02 -10.86
N SER A 33 -10.99 -8.15 -9.87
CA SER A 33 -11.09 -6.70 -10.05
C SER A 33 -9.80 -5.95 -9.70
N SER A 34 -8.68 -6.65 -9.52
CA SER A 34 -7.41 -6.03 -9.11
C SER A 34 -6.70 -5.29 -10.23
N TRP A 35 -7.04 -5.58 -11.50
CA TRP A 35 -6.32 -5.11 -12.68
C TRP A 35 -6.01 -3.60 -12.73
N PRO A 36 -6.86 -2.66 -12.27
CA PRO A 36 -6.54 -1.22 -12.29
C PRO A 36 -5.53 -0.81 -11.22
N PHE A 37 -5.30 -1.68 -10.23
CA PHE A 37 -4.50 -1.42 -9.03
C PHE A 37 -3.19 -2.21 -9.04
N LEU A 38 -2.90 -2.99 -10.09
CA LEU A 38 -1.71 -3.84 -10.13
C LEU A 38 -0.41 -3.06 -10.31
N GLN A 39 -0.47 -1.91 -10.97
CA GLN A 39 0.68 -1.08 -11.35
C GLN A 39 0.34 0.40 -11.12
N PRO A 40 1.36 1.28 -11.03
CA PRO A 40 1.12 2.72 -10.94
C PRO A 40 0.28 3.23 -12.12
N VAL A 41 -0.58 4.21 -11.87
CA VAL A 41 -1.33 4.89 -12.94
C VAL A 41 -0.36 5.61 -13.87
N SER A 42 -0.43 5.34 -15.17
CA SER A 42 0.41 6.03 -16.15
C SER A 42 -0.05 7.48 -16.32
N LYS A 43 0.89 8.43 -16.16
CA LYS A 43 0.63 9.85 -16.46
C LYS A 43 0.29 10.09 -17.94
N ASP A 44 0.74 9.19 -18.83
CA ASP A 44 0.50 9.32 -20.27
C ASP A 44 -0.93 8.87 -20.60
N ASP A 45 -1.52 7.99 -19.79
CA ASP A 45 -2.90 7.53 -19.92
C ASP A 45 -3.89 8.44 -19.17
N VAL A 46 -3.44 9.03 -18.06
CA VAL A 46 -4.26 9.90 -17.19
C VAL A 46 -3.44 11.14 -16.81
N ALA A 47 -3.56 12.19 -17.62
CA ALA A 47 -2.69 13.37 -17.58
C ALA A 47 -2.73 14.15 -16.25
N ASP A 48 -3.91 14.26 -15.62
CA ASP A 48 -4.16 15.03 -14.41
C ASP A 48 -4.04 14.19 -13.12
N TYR A 49 -3.74 12.88 -13.23
CA TYR A 49 -3.74 11.99 -12.07
C TYR A 49 -2.84 12.47 -10.92
N TYR A 50 -1.60 12.85 -11.24
CA TYR A 50 -0.63 13.29 -10.25
C TYR A 50 -0.82 14.77 -9.82
N GLU A 51 -1.68 15.51 -10.52
CA GLU A 51 -2.13 16.83 -10.08
C GLU A 51 -3.18 16.71 -8.98
N THR A 52 -4.03 15.68 -9.04
CA THR A 52 -5.07 15.39 -8.05
C THR A 52 -4.57 14.51 -6.89
N ILE A 53 -3.81 13.46 -7.22
CA ILE A 53 -3.32 12.46 -6.26
C ILE A 53 -1.87 12.74 -5.89
N LYS A 54 -1.64 13.08 -4.62
CA LYS A 54 -0.32 13.49 -4.10
C LYS A 54 0.52 12.33 -3.57
N GLU A 55 -0.11 11.28 -3.09
CA GLU A 55 0.55 10.08 -2.58
C GLU A 55 0.02 8.87 -3.36
N PRO A 56 0.51 8.62 -4.60
CA PRO A 56 0.07 7.49 -5.41
C PRO A 56 0.47 6.17 -4.74
N MET A 57 -0.36 5.14 -4.92
CA MET A 57 -0.09 3.78 -4.42
C MET A 57 -0.76 2.75 -5.32
N ASP A 58 -0.15 1.59 -5.43
CA ASP A 58 -0.60 0.43 -6.19
C ASP A 58 -0.02 -0.86 -5.59
N LEU A 59 -0.57 -2.01 -5.99
CA LEU A 59 -0.18 -3.31 -5.44
C LEU A 59 1.25 -3.73 -5.85
N GLY A 60 1.77 -3.25 -6.97
CA GLY A 60 3.16 -3.49 -7.40
C GLY A 60 4.15 -2.70 -6.54
N THR A 61 3.84 -1.45 -6.24
CA THR A 61 4.60 -0.65 -5.28
C THR A 61 4.57 -1.28 -3.89
N MET A 62 3.41 -1.76 -3.43
CA MET A 62 3.33 -2.49 -2.16
C MET A 62 4.17 -3.77 -2.15
N GLU A 63 4.23 -4.50 -3.26
CA GLU A 63 5.09 -5.68 -3.40
C GLU A 63 6.56 -5.33 -3.23
N ALA A 64 7.04 -4.30 -3.96
CA ALA A 64 8.41 -3.83 -3.85
C ALA A 64 8.76 -3.39 -2.41
N ARG A 65 7.85 -2.69 -1.73
CA ARG A 65 8.02 -2.29 -0.32
C ARG A 65 8.07 -3.49 0.63
N LEU A 66 7.24 -4.50 0.40
CA LEU A 66 7.24 -5.72 1.19
C LEU A 66 8.54 -6.51 1.02
N GLU A 67 9.02 -6.68 -0.21
CA GLU A 67 10.29 -7.34 -0.53
C GLU A 67 11.50 -6.61 0.06
N ALA A 68 11.47 -5.27 0.02
CA ALA A 68 12.47 -4.40 0.65
C ALA A 68 12.36 -4.37 2.18
N LYS A 69 11.43 -5.12 2.79
CA LYS A 69 11.16 -5.15 4.23
C LYS A 69 10.87 -3.76 4.79
N GLN A 70 10.12 -2.93 4.08
CA GLN A 70 9.81 -1.55 4.51
C GLN A 70 8.57 -1.47 5.42
N TYR A 71 7.76 -2.53 5.48
CA TYR A 71 6.64 -2.63 6.42
C TYR A 71 7.16 -3.12 7.78
N MET A 72 7.43 -2.17 8.68
CA MET A 72 7.90 -2.44 10.04
C MET A 72 6.77 -2.90 10.95
N ALA A 73 5.54 -2.46 10.65
CA ALA A 73 4.33 -2.83 11.35
C ALA A 73 3.21 -3.19 10.35
N PRO A 74 2.25 -4.06 10.70
CA PRO A 74 1.07 -4.33 9.86
C PRO A 74 0.31 -3.07 9.46
N GLU A 75 0.29 -2.05 10.32
CA GLU A 75 -0.36 -0.77 10.12
C GLU A 75 0.22 -0.02 8.90
N ASP A 76 1.52 -0.15 8.63
CA ASP A 76 2.16 0.45 7.47
C ASP A 76 1.62 -0.17 6.16
N PHE A 77 1.44 -1.49 6.14
CA PHE A 77 0.85 -2.21 5.01
C PHE A 77 -0.63 -1.85 4.83
N ILE A 78 -1.37 -1.76 5.93
CA ILE A 78 -2.80 -1.39 5.91
C ILE A 78 -2.96 0.03 5.38
N LYS A 79 -2.09 0.96 5.78
CA LYS A 79 -2.10 2.35 5.31
C LYS A 79 -1.95 2.42 3.79
N ASP A 80 -0.95 1.73 3.23
CA ASP A 80 -0.77 1.69 1.77
C ASP A 80 -1.95 1.02 1.05
N ALA A 81 -2.50 -0.07 1.60
CA ALA A 81 -3.68 -0.72 1.03
C ALA A 81 -4.91 0.20 1.02
N GLN A 82 -5.14 0.96 2.10
CA GLN A 82 -6.22 1.93 2.20
C GLN A 82 -6.03 3.09 1.21
N LEU A 83 -4.78 3.56 1.07
CA LEU A 83 -4.42 4.65 0.17
C LEU A 83 -4.77 4.35 -1.29
N ILE A 84 -4.63 3.10 -1.75
CA ILE A 84 -5.11 2.67 -3.09
C ILE A 84 -6.59 3.01 -3.28
N PHE A 85 -7.44 2.64 -2.31
CA PHE A 85 -8.88 2.85 -2.40
C PHE A 85 -9.28 4.32 -2.20
N GLU A 86 -8.58 5.04 -1.33
CA GLU A 86 -8.80 6.47 -1.09
C GLU A 86 -8.45 7.30 -2.31
N ASN A 87 -7.30 7.03 -2.93
CA ASN A 87 -6.91 7.68 -4.18
C ASN A 87 -7.88 7.37 -5.31
N CYS A 88 -8.30 6.11 -5.43
CA CYS A 88 -9.30 5.69 -6.40
C CYS A 88 -10.62 6.45 -6.20
N ARG A 89 -11.16 6.52 -4.98
CA ARG A 89 -12.37 7.30 -4.71
C ARG A 89 -12.16 8.78 -4.98
N ARG A 90 -11.09 9.38 -4.47
CA ARG A 90 -10.80 10.81 -4.66
C ARG A 90 -10.75 11.19 -6.13
N PHE A 91 -10.03 10.42 -6.95
CA PHE A 91 -9.90 10.71 -8.37
C PHE A 91 -11.20 10.45 -9.14
N ASN A 92 -11.94 9.37 -8.81
CA ASN A 92 -13.12 8.97 -9.58
C ASN A 92 -14.45 9.59 -9.09
N ASP A 93 -14.55 10.03 -7.83
CA ASP A 93 -15.74 10.68 -7.27
C ASP A 93 -15.83 12.16 -7.67
N GLU A 94 -14.71 12.81 -8.04
CA GLU A 94 -14.67 14.21 -8.48
C GLU A 94 -15.28 14.46 -9.88
N GLY A 95 -15.74 13.43 -10.60
CA GLY A 95 -16.46 13.65 -11.86
C GLY A 95 -16.74 12.42 -12.72
N SER A 96 -17.71 11.59 -12.36
CA SER A 96 -18.40 10.79 -13.39
C SER A 96 -19.78 11.42 -13.67
N PRO A 97 -20.08 11.79 -14.93
CA PRO A 97 -19.83 10.93 -16.09
C PRO A 97 -19.04 11.56 -17.27
N ARG A 98 -18.23 10.69 -17.88
CA ARG A 98 -17.70 10.62 -19.27
C ARG A 98 -17.51 11.91 -20.05
#